data_AF-A0A655AAN6-F1
#
_entry.id   AF-A0A655AAN6-F1
#
_cell.length_a   1.000
_cell.length_b   1.000
_cell.length_c   1.000
_cell.angle_alpha   90.00
_cell.angle_beta   90.00
_cell.angle_gamma   90.00
#
_symmetry.space_group_name_H-M   'P 1'
#
loop_
_entity.id
_entity.type
_entity.pdbx_description
1 polymer ?
#
loop_
_entity_poly.entity_id
_entity_poly.type
_entity_poly.pdbx_seq_one_letter_code
_entity_poly.pdbx_strand_id
1 'polypeptide(L)'
;MSEAYFAALLGLPFIAVMPAATSASKIALIESQGGRCHFVQNSSQVYAEAERVAKETGGHYLDQFTNAERATDWRGNNNIAESIYVQMREEKHPTPEWIVVGAGTGGTSATIGRYIRYRRHATRLCVVDPENSAFFPAYSEGRYDIVMPTSSRIEGIGRPRVEPSFLPGVVDRMVAVPDAASIAAARHVSAVLGRRVGPSTGTNLWGAFGLLAEMVKQGRSGSVVTLLADSGDRYADTYFSDEWVSAQGLDPAGPAAALVEFERSCRWT
;
A
#
# COMPACT_ATOMS: atom_id res chain seq x y z
N MET A 1 3.53 -3.93 13.74
CA MET A 1 3.22 -3.04 14.89
C MET A 1 1.87 -3.41 15.50
N SER A 2 0.83 -3.55 14.67
CA SER A 2 -0.46 -4.12 15.09
C SER A 2 -0.30 -5.49 15.73
N GLU A 3 0.60 -6.33 15.22
CA GLU A 3 0.84 -7.67 15.74
C GLU A 3 1.40 -7.64 17.17
N ALA A 4 2.30 -6.70 17.48
CA ALA A 4 2.82 -6.52 18.84
C ALA A 4 1.70 -6.13 19.82
N TYR A 5 0.85 -5.17 19.41
CA TYR A 5 -0.30 -4.75 20.20
C TYR A 5 -1.28 -5.91 20.47
N PHE A 6 -1.65 -6.68 19.44
CA PHE A 6 -2.55 -7.83 19.62
C PHE A 6 -1.93 -8.94 20.45
N ALA A 7 -0.64 -9.23 20.28
CA ALA A 7 0.06 -10.19 21.12
C ALA A 7 0.04 -9.77 22.59
N ALA A 8 0.27 -8.47 22.88
CA ALA A 8 0.18 -7.94 24.23
C ALA A 8 -1.23 -8.08 24.83
N LEU A 9 -2.29 -7.79 24.06
CA LEU A 9 -3.68 -8.01 24.50
C LEU A 9 -3.97 -9.48 24.83
N LEU A 10 -3.32 -10.41 24.14
CA LEU A 10 -3.48 -11.86 24.34
C LEU A 10 -2.50 -12.43 25.38
N GLY A 11 -1.61 -11.61 25.95
CA GLY A 11 -0.57 -12.08 26.87
C GLY A 11 0.50 -12.96 26.20
N LEU A 12 0.71 -12.81 24.90
CA LEU A 12 1.64 -13.60 24.11
C LEU A 12 2.95 -12.84 23.86
N PRO A 13 4.12 -13.52 23.91
CA PRO A 13 5.37 -12.96 23.44
C PRO A 13 5.31 -12.65 21.94
N PHE A 14 5.83 -11.49 21.54
CA PHE A 14 5.96 -11.10 20.14
C PHE A 14 7.41 -10.77 19.80
N ILE A 15 7.91 -11.34 18.72
CA ILE A 15 9.25 -11.05 18.19
C ILE A 15 9.10 -10.58 16.74
N ALA A 16 9.55 -9.35 16.47
CA ALA A 16 9.62 -8.81 15.14
C ALA A 16 11.04 -8.98 14.59
N VAL A 17 11.19 -9.81 13.55
CA VAL A 17 12.45 -9.92 12.81
C VAL A 17 12.53 -8.83 11.75
N MET A 18 13.57 -8.00 11.78
CA MET A 18 13.70 -6.84 10.91
C MET A 18 15.17 -6.50 10.60
N PRO A 19 15.45 -5.78 9.49
CA PRO A 19 16.81 -5.30 9.22
C PRO A 19 17.29 -4.33 10.30
N ALA A 20 18.59 -4.35 10.61
CA ALA A 20 19.21 -3.42 11.56
C ALA A 20 19.08 -1.95 11.14
N ALA A 21 18.90 -1.68 9.85
CA ALA A 21 18.64 -0.35 9.30
C ALA A 21 17.20 0.16 9.50
N THR A 22 16.33 -0.60 10.20
CA THR A 22 14.96 -0.17 10.50
C THR A 22 14.96 1.11 11.34
N SER A 23 14.06 2.05 11.06
CA SER A 23 14.03 3.33 11.76
C SER A 23 13.83 3.16 13.28
N ALA A 24 14.52 4.01 14.05
CA ALA A 24 14.44 4.00 15.51
C ALA A 24 13.00 4.19 16.02
N SER A 25 12.20 5.01 15.32
CA SER A 25 10.79 5.24 15.64
C SER A 25 9.94 3.96 15.56
N LYS A 26 10.21 3.08 14.58
CA LYS A 26 9.49 1.80 14.43
C LYS A 26 9.90 0.80 15.51
N ILE A 27 11.19 0.75 15.83
CA ILE A 27 11.72 -0.10 16.90
C ILE A 27 11.07 0.30 18.22
N ALA A 28 11.13 1.58 18.57
CA ALA A 28 10.54 2.12 19.79
C ALA A 28 9.03 1.86 19.88
N LEU A 29 8.30 1.96 18.76
CA LEU A 29 6.87 1.68 18.75
C LEU A 29 6.57 0.19 18.98
N ILE A 30 7.35 -0.74 18.43
CA ILE A 30 7.18 -2.18 18.70
C ILE A 30 7.47 -2.50 20.17
N GLU A 31 8.56 -1.95 20.71
CA GLU A 31 8.96 -2.15 22.11
C GLU A 31 7.96 -1.55 23.10
N SER A 32 7.40 -0.37 22.79
CA SER A 32 6.34 0.25 23.60
C SER A 32 5.07 -0.60 23.71
N GLN A 33 4.86 -1.51 22.76
CA GLN A 33 3.74 -2.46 22.75
C GLN A 33 4.13 -3.83 23.32
N GLY A 34 5.27 -3.95 24.00
CA GLY A 34 5.76 -5.20 24.60
C GLY A 34 6.38 -6.19 23.60
N GLY A 35 6.58 -5.79 22.36
CA GLY A 35 7.28 -6.58 21.35
C GLY A 35 8.80 -6.54 21.53
N ARG A 36 9.49 -7.58 21.07
CA ARG A 36 10.97 -7.62 21.00
C ARG A 36 11.42 -7.50 19.55
N CYS A 37 12.46 -6.70 19.30
CA CYS A 37 13.07 -6.61 17.97
C CYS A 37 14.24 -7.59 17.86
N HIS A 38 14.26 -8.37 16.79
CA HIS A 38 15.37 -9.26 16.43
C HIS A 38 15.97 -8.81 15.10
N PHE A 39 17.25 -8.47 15.11
CA PHE A 39 17.86 -7.77 13.98
C PHE A 39 18.62 -8.72 13.06
N VAL A 40 18.46 -8.50 11.75
CA VAL A 40 19.28 -9.09 10.69
C VAL A 40 20.07 -8.02 9.96
N GLN A 41 21.18 -8.39 9.32
CA GLN A 41 22.00 -7.42 8.59
C GLN A 41 21.36 -7.03 7.26
N ASN A 42 20.79 -8.00 6.55
CA ASN A 42 20.21 -7.80 5.22
C ASN A 42 18.71 -8.11 5.21
N SER A 43 17.93 -7.34 4.45
CA SER A 43 16.49 -7.56 4.27
C SER A 43 16.15 -8.94 3.70
N SER A 44 17.04 -9.51 2.89
CA SER A 44 16.92 -10.87 2.35
C SER A 44 16.93 -11.97 3.42
N GLN A 45 17.49 -11.71 4.61
CA GLN A 45 17.61 -12.69 5.69
C GLN A 45 16.35 -12.79 6.57
N VAL A 46 15.45 -11.80 6.50
CA VAL A 46 14.30 -11.67 7.42
C VAL A 46 13.45 -12.94 7.48
N TYR A 47 13.18 -13.57 6.32
CA TYR A 47 12.31 -14.75 6.24
C TYR A 47 12.93 -15.98 6.92
N ALA A 48 14.14 -16.35 6.49
CA ALA A 48 14.85 -17.50 7.04
C ALA A 48 15.11 -17.33 8.55
N GLU A 49 15.38 -16.10 8.98
CA GLU A 49 15.61 -15.82 10.39
C GLU A 49 14.31 -15.85 11.20
N ALA A 50 13.18 -15.36 10.67
CA ALA A 50 11.88 -15.49 11.33
C ALA A 50 11.48 -16.96 11.53
N GLU A 51 11.73 -17.82 10.54
CA GLU A 51 11.52 -19.26 10.69
C GLU A 51 12.44 -19.89 11.74
N ARG A 52 13.72 -19.51 11.76
CA ARG A 52 14.69 -20.00 12.76
C ARG A 52 14.27 -19.60 14.17
N VAL A 53 13.94 -18.33 14.39
CA VAL A 53 13.48 -17.80 15.67
C VAL A 53 12.20 -18.49 16.13
N ALA A 54 11.24 -18.74 15.23
CA ALA A 54 10.03 -19.48 15.56
C ALA A 54 10.34 -20.91 16.04
N LYS A 55 11.24 -21.63 15.34
CA LYS A 55 11.66 -22.98 15.75
C LYS A 55 12.35 -23.00 17.12
N GLU A 56 13.25 -22.06 17.38
CA GLU A 56 14.02 -22.00 18.63
C GLU A 56 13.19 -21.62 19.85
N THR A 57 12.17 -20.77 19.64
CA THR A 57 11.29 -20.30 20.73
C THR A 57 10.05 -21.16 20.92
N GLY A 58 9.82 -22.15 20.05
CA GLY A 58 8.55 -22.87 19.98
C GLY A 58 7.37 -21.99 19.54
N GLY A 59 7.66 -20.86 18.89
CA GLY A 59 6.68 -19.90 18.40
C GLY A 59 6.08 -20.27 17.04
N HIS A 60 5.19 -19.41 16.54
CA HIS A 60 4.57 -19.56 15.23
C HIS A 60 4.93 -18.38 14.31
N TYR A 61 5.49 -18.69 13.13
CA TYR A 61 5.76 -17.68 12.12
C TYR A 61 4.51 -17.44 11.27
N LEU A 62 3.93 -16.23 11.37
CA LEU A 62 2.66 -15.88 10.72
C LEU A 62 2.74 -15.75 9.18
N ASP A 63 3.92 -15.45 8.64
CA ASP A 63 4.20 -15.28 7.20
C ASP A 63 3.14 -14.46 6.44
N GLN A 64 3.08 -13.17 6.74
CA GLN A 64 2.11 -12.26 6.09
C GLN A 64 2.31 -12.14 4.57
N PHE A 65 3.49 -12.42 4.04
CA PHE A 65 3.77 -12.25 2.61
C PHE A 65 3.24 -13.42 1.79
N THR A 66 3.24 -14.63 2.36
CA THR A 66 2.65 -15.81 1.75
C THR A 66 1.15 -15.92 2.00
N ASN A 67 0.67 -15.49 3.17
CA ASN A 67 -0.70 -15.80 3.63
C ASN A 67 -1.70 -14.63 3.57
N ALA A 68 -1.28 -13.39 3.27
CA ALA A 68 -2.18 -12.23 3.38
C ALA A 68 -3.44 -12.30 2.49
N GLU A 69 -3.37 -12.97 1.35
CA GLU A 69 -4.50 -13.20 0.43
C GLU A 69 -5.50 -14.26 0.91
N ARG A 70 -5.13 -15.05 1.93
CA ARG A 70 -5.98 -16.07 2.58
C ARG A 70 -6.36 -15.70 4.01
N ALA A 71 -5.62 -14.79 4.64
CA ALA A 71 -5.82 -14.37 6.02
C ALA A 71 -7.24 -13.83 6.27
N THR A 72 -7.79 -13.12 5.29
CA THR A 72 -9.16 -12.63 5.32
C THR A 72 -10.04 -13.54 4.46
N ASP A 73 -11.21 -13.93 4.99
CA ASP A 73 -12.25 -14.51 4.14
C ASP A 73 -12.78 -13.44 3.18
N TRP A 74 -12.17 -13.40 2.00
CA TRP A 74 -12.53 -12.50 0.92
C TRP A 74 -13.93 -12.78 0.35
N ARG A 75 -14.58 -13.90 0.68
CA ARG A 75 -15.99 -14.15 0.35
C ARG A 75 -16.95 -13.73 1.47
N GLY A 76 -16.42 -13.60 2.68
CA GLY A 76 -17.17 -13.32 3.89
C GLY A 76 -17.74 -11.91 3.93
N ASN A 77 -18.59 -11.68 4.92
CA ASN A 77 -19.28 -10.41 5.15
C ASN A 77 -18.57 -9.50 6.18
N ASN A 78 -17.25 -9.62 6.24
CA ASN A 78 -16.42 -8.86 7.17
C ASN A 78 -15.04 -8.61 6.56
N ASN A 79 -15.03 -8.06 5.35
CA ASN A 79 -13.81 -7.68 4.66
C ASN A 79 -13.94 -6.30 4.01
N ILE A 80 -12.79 -5.73 3.66
CA ILE A 80 -12.70 -4.38 3.11
C ILE A 80 -13.51 -4.19 1.83
N ALA A 81 -13.60 -5.22 0.98
CA ALA A 81 -14.32 -5.15 -0.28
C ALA A 81 -15.84 -5.06 -0.04
N GLU A 82 -16.39 -5.90 0.84
CA GLU A 82 -17.80 -5.81 1.20
C GLU A 82 -18.13 -4.45 1.83
N SER A 83 -17.31 -3.98 2.78
CA SER A 83 -17.51 -2.67 3.42
C SER A 83 -17.57 -1.53 2.40
N ILE A 84 -16.70 -1.54 1.39
CA ILE A 84 -16.75 -0.58 0.27
C ILE A 84 -18.13 -0.64 -0.41
N TYR A 85 -18.57 -1.83 -0.84
CA TYR A 85 -19.84 -1.95 -1.57
C TYR A 85 -21.07 -1.68 -0.71
N VAL A 86 -21.02 -1.90 0.61
CA VAL A 86 -22.10 -1.55 1.53
C VAL A 86 -22.21 -0.03 1.66
N GLN A 87 -21.09 0.66 1.90
CA GLN A 87 -21.06 2.12 2.03
C GLN A 87 -21.47 2.81 0.73
N MET A 88 -20.99 2.31 -0.41
CA MET A 88 -21.30 2.87 -1.73
C MET A 88 -22.78 2.81 -2.08
N ARG A 89 -23.62 2.00 -1.43
CA ARG A 89 -25.07 1.95 -1.72
C ARG A 89 -25.78 3.29 -1.55
N GLU A 90 -25.26 4.13 -0.66
CA GLU A 90 -25.81 5.45 -0.37
C GLU A 90 -25.25 6.54 -1.31
N GLU A 91 -24.33 6.20 -2.21
CA GLU A 91 -23.72 7.13 -3.15
C GLU A 91 -24.45 7.17 -4.49
N LYS A 92 -24.32 8.29 -5.21
CA LYS A 92 -24.93 8.50 -6.55
C LYS A 92 -24.56 7.40 -7.56
N HIS A 93 -23.34 6.87 -7.48
CA HIS A 93 -22.85 5.79 -8.33
C HIS A 93 -22.44 4.58 -7.46
N PRO A 94 -23.40 3.73 -7.05
CA PRO A 94 -23.18 2.74 -5.99
C PRO A 94 -22.31 1.55 -6.38
N THR A 95 -22.15 1.31 -7.69
CA THR A 95 -21.09 0.43 -8.19
C THR A 95 -19.95 1.31 -8.68
N PRO A 96 -18.81 1.35 -7.96
CA PRO A 96 -17.68 2.14 -8.41
C PRO A 96 -17.18 1.62 -9.76
N GLU A 97 -16.79 2.54 -10.63
CA GLU A 97 -16.17 2.22 -11.92
C GLU A 97 -14.77 1.64 -11.69
N TRP A 98 -14.04 2.23 -10.75
CA TRP A 98 -12.70 1.80 -10.35
C TRP A 98 -12.56 1.69 -8.84
N ILE A 99 -11.83 0.69 -8.38
CA ILE A 99 -11.20 0.68 -7.06
C ILE A 99 -9.68 0.75 -7.29
N VAL A 100 -9.01 1.68 -6.60
CA VAL A 100 -7.58 1.95 -6.73
C VAL A 100 -6.88 1.66 -5.41
N VAL A 101 -5.90 0.76 -5.41
CA VAL A 101 -5.14 0.41 -4.21
C VAL A 101 -3.68 0.09 -4.52
N GLY A 102 -2.78 0.41 -3.60
CA GLY A 102 -1.39 -0.01 -3.65
C GLY A 102 -1.20 -1.47 -3.27
N ALA A 103 -0.07 -2.06 -3.68
CA ALA A 103 0.32 -3.41 -3.31
C ALA A 103 1.59 -3.41 -2.44
N GLY A 104 1.49 -4.05 -1.26
CA GLY A 104 2.61 -4.34 -0.36
C GLY A 104 2.81 -5.84 -0.26
N THR A 105 2.05 -6.51 0.61
CA THR A 105 1.95 -7.98 0.58
C THR A 105 1.19 -8.43 -0.68
N GLY A 106 0.13 -7.70 -1.04
CA GLY A 106 -0.81 -8.07 -2.11
C GLY A 106 -2.18 -8.51 -1.59
N GLY A 107 -2.32 -8.70 -0.27
CA GLY A 107 -3.58 -9.16 0.33
C GLY A 107 -4.79 -8.25 0.07
N THR A 108 -4.62 -6.93 0.13
CA THR A 108 -5.71 -5.96 -0.11
C THR A 108 -6.22 -6.02 -1.55
N SER A 109 -5.31 -5.95 -2.54
CA SER A 109 -5.68 -6.04 -3.96
C SER A 109 -6.23 -7.43 -4.31
N ALA A 110 -5.66 -8.50 -3.75
CA ALA A 110 -6.19 -9.85 -3.90
C ALA A 110 -7.61 -9.99 -3.35
N THR A 111 -7.87 -9.47 -2.15
CA THR A 111 -9.20 -9.50 -1.51
C THR A 111 -10.23 -8.76 -2.37
N ILE A 112 -9.93 -7.53 -2.76
CA ILE A 112 -10.82 -6.69 -3.57
C ILE A 112 -11.05 -7.33 -4.95
N GLY A 113 -10.00 -7.72 -5.65
CA GLY A 113 -10.10 -8.29 -6.99
C GLY A 113 -10.89 -9.59 -7.02
N ARG A 114 -10.63 -10.51 -6.07
CA ARG A 114 -11.40 -11.76 -5.96
C ARG A 114 -12.86 -11.49 -5.62
N TYR A 115 -13.15 -10.55 -4.73
CA TYR A 115 -14.51 -10.17 -4.37
C TYR A 115 -15.28 -9.59 -5.56
N ILE A 116 -14.67 -8.66 -6.32
CA ILE A 116 -15.24 -8.11 -7.57
C ILE A 116 -15.67 -9.24 -8.51
N ARG A 117 -14.77 -10.20 -8.79
CA ARG A 117 -15.04 -11.31 -9.71
C ARG A 117 -16.12 -12.26 -9.18
N TYR A 118 -16.07 -12.60 -7.90
CA TYR A 118 -17.03 -13.50 -7.28
C TYR A 118 -18.45 -12.93 -7.25
N ARG A 119 -18.59 -11.64 -6.93
CA ARG A 119 -19.88 -10.94 -6.92
C ARG A 119 -20.31 -10.45 -8.30
N ARG A 120 -19.45 -10.60 -9.32
CA ARG A 120 -19.66 -10.17 -10.70
C ARG A 120 -19.95 -8.66 -10.81
N HIS A 121 -19.27 -7.85 -10.00
CA HIS A 121 -19.37 -6.40 -10.13
C HIS A 121 -18.70 -5.94 -11.43
N ALA A 122 -19.28 -4.93 -12.08
CA ALA A 122 -18.70 -4.28 -13.27
C ALA A 122 -17.46 -3.42 -12.95
N THR A 123 -17.18 -3.21 -11.66
CA THR A 123 -16.01 -2.49 -11.14
C THR A 123 -14.71 -3.08 -11.65
N ARG A 124 -13.76 -2.20 -11.97
CA ARG A 124 -12.40 -2.57 -12.37
C ARG A 124 -11.40 -2.28 -11.24
N LEU A 125 -10.42 -3.17 -11.07
CA LEU A 125 -9.34 -3.00 -10.09
C LEU A 125 -8.11 -2.38 -10.74
N CYS A 126 -7.70 -1.20 -10.24
CA CYS A 126 -6.42 -0.60 -10.57
C CYS A 126 -5.45 -0.79 -9.39
N VAL A 127 -4.28 -1.39 -9.64
CA VAL A 127 -3.20 -1.42 -8.65
C VAL A 127 -2.16 -0.36 -9.00
N VAL A 128 -1.93 0.56 -8.06
CA VAL A 128 -0.84 1.54 -8.17
C VAL A 128 0.41 0.96 -7.52
N ASP A 129 1.55 1.12 -8.16
CA ASP A 129 2.80 0.52 -7.71
C ASP A 129 3.90 1.58 -7.77
N PRO A 130 4.60 1.86 -6.67
CA PRO A 130 5.66 2.86 -6.70
C PRO A 130 6.85 2.36 -7.54
N GLU A 131 7.70 3.27 -7.99
CA GLU A 131 8.96 2.92 -8.65
C GLU A 131 9.85 2.02 -7.78
N ASN A 132 10.74 1.26 -8.43
CA ASN A 132 11.58 0.24 -7.78
C ASN A 132 10.79 -0.90 -7.10
N SER A 133 9.61 -1.21 -7.63
CA SER A 133 8.82 -2.37 -7.26
C SER A 133 8.82 -3.42 -8.37
N ALA A 134 8.82 -4.70 -7.98
CA ALA A 134 8.75 -5.85 -8.87
C ALA A 134 7.33 -6.11 -9.37
N PHE A 135 6.28 -5.53 -8.75
CA PHE A 135 4.89 -5.87 -9.08
C PHE A 135 4.46 -5.37 -10.46
N PHE A 136 4.77 -4.11 -10.81
CA PHE A 136 4.44 -3.56 -12.12
C PHE A 136 5.13 -4.32 -13.26
N PRO A 137 6.46 -4.54 -13.24
CA PRO A 137 7.13 -5.40 -14.23
C PRO A 137 6.52 -6.80 -14.29
N ALA A 138 6.19 -7.40 -13.14
CA ALA A 138 5.63 -8.74 -13.11
C ALA A 138 4.27 -8.83 -13.79
N TYR A 139 3.42 -7.82 -13.60
CA TYR A 139 2.15 -7.69 -14.29
C TYR A 139 2.33 -7.40 -15.78
N SER A 140 3.21 -6.47 -16.16
CA SER A 140 3.39 -6.06 -17.56
C SER A 140 4.07 -7.13 -18.42
N GLU A 141 5.01 -7.88 -17.84
CA GLU A 141 5.79 -8.90 -18.55
C GLU A 141 5.23 -10.32 -18.35
N GLY A 142 4.30 -10.52 -17.41
CA GLY A 142 3.82 -11.86 -17.04
C GLY A 142 4.89 -12.73 -16.37
N ARG A 143 5.85 -12.10 -15.68
CA ARG A 143 7.01 -12.77 -15.07
C ARG A 143 7.02 -12.60 -13.56
N TYR A 144 6.97 -13.69 -12.82
CA TYR A 144 6.87 -13.67 -11.36
C TYR A 144 8.21 -13.92 -10.64
N ASP A 145 9.29 -14.10 -11.41
CA ASP A 145 10.66 -14.29 -10.93
C ASP A 145 11.45 -12.97 -10.83
N ILE A 146 10.79 -11.82 -11.05
CA ILE A 146 11.43 -10.51 -11.07
C ILE A 146 11.93 -10.13 -9.68
N VAL A 147 13.18 -9.69 -9.63
CA VAL A 147 13.83 -9.13 -8.46
C VAL A 147 14.44 -7.79 -8.82
N MET A 148 14.05 -6.74 -8.09
CA MET A 148 14.60 -5.40 -8.23
C MET A 148 15.88 -5.27 -7.41
N PRO A 149 16.87 -4.50 -7.91
CA PRO A 149 18.12 -4.26 -7.17
C PRO A 149 17.91 -3.39 -5.92
N THR A 150 16.85 -2.57 -5.94
CA THR A 150 16.46 -1.66 -4.87
C THR A 150 14.98 -1.85 -4.56
N SER A 151 14.59 -1.54 -3.33
CA SER A 151 13.17 -1.52 -2.94
C SER A 151 12.61 -0.11 -3.15
N SER A 152 11.29 -0.02 -3.33
CA SER A 152 10.59 1.26 -3.29
C SER A 152 10.89 2.02 -1.98
N ARG A 153 10.96 3.35 -2.10
CA ARG A 153 11.09 4.25 -0.94
C ARG A 153 9.76 4.58 -0.31
N ILE A 154 8.63 4.23 -0.91
CA ILE A 154 7.30 4.46 -0.32
C ILE A 154 6.97 3.33 0.64
N GLU A 155 6.91 3.66 1.93
CA GLU A 155 6.69 2.65 2.96
C GLU A 155 5.34 1.93 2.83
N GLY A 156 5.37 0.61 3.01
CA GLY A 156 4.19 -0.26 3.04
C GLY A 156 3.73 -0.79 1.69
N ILE A 157 4.21 -0.22 0.57
CA ILE A 157 3.89 -0.66 -0.79
C ILE A 157 5.16 -0.73 -1.65
N GLY A 158 5.08 -1.49 -2.73
CA GLY A 158 6.24 -1.77 -3.58
C GLY A 158 7.24 -2.72 -2.93
N ARG A 159 7.65 -3.75 -3.65
CA ARG A 159 8.54 -4.80 -3.12
C ARG A 159 9.65 -5.12 -4.09
N PRO A 160 10.86 -5.46 -3.60
CA PRO A 160 11.97 -5.82 -4.47
C PRO A 160 11.80 -7.20 -5.10
N ARG A 161 10.74 -7.95 -4.78
CA ARG A 161 10.38 -9.23 -5.38
C ARG A 161 8.86 -9.38 -5.41
N VAL A 162 8.35 -10.26 -6.26
CA VAL A 162 6.92 -10.58 -6.30
C VAL A 162 6.56 -11.45 -5.09
N GLU A 163 5.77 -10.91 -4.16
CA GLU A 163 5.25 -11.67 -3.01
C GLU A 163 4.12 -12.63 -3.44
N PRO A 164 4.03 -13.85 -2.86
CA PRO A 164 3.05 -14.87 -3.28
C PRO A 164 1.58 -14.43 -3.15
N SER A 165 1.28 -13.55 -2.20
CA SER A 165 -0.08 -13.04 -1.98
C SER A 165 -0.50 -11.97 -3.00
N PHE A 166 0.40 -11.51 -3.88
CA PHE A 166 0.05 -10.67 -5.01
C PHE A 166 -0.56 -11.51 -6.14
N LEU A 167 -1.80 -11.19 -6.53
CA LEU A 167 -2.55 -11.93 -7.54
C LEU A 167 -2.79 -11.06 -8.80
N PRO A 168 -1.84 -10.98 -9.75
CA PRO A 168 -2.00 -10.15 -10.94
C PRO A 168 -3.22 -10.53 -11.81
N GLY A 169 -3.65 -11.80 -11.79
CA GLY A 169 -4.83 -12.26 -12.54
C GLY A 169 -6.17 -11.64 -12.12
N VAL A 170 -6.24 -10.94 -10.99
CA VAL A 170 -7.46 -10.19 -10.59
C VAL A 170 -7.35 -8.67 -10.81
N VAL A 171 -6.24 -8.20 -11.37
CA VAL A 171 -5.96 -6.77 -11.61
C VAL A 171 -6.34 -6.41 -13.05
N ASP A 172 -7.15 -5.35 -13.23
CA ASP A 172 -7.57 -4.87 -14.56
C ASP A 172 -6.57 -3.87 -15.16
N ARG A 173 -5.87 -3.12 -14.31
CA ARG A 173 -4.84 -2.16 -14.71
C ARG A 173 -3.80 -2.01 -13.62
N MET A 174 -2.53 -1.84 -14.01
CA MET A 174 -1.51 -1.31 -13.11
C MET A 174 -1.01 0.05 -13.57
N VAL A 175 -0.60 0.88 -12.61
CA VAL A 175 0.01 2.19 -12.85
C VAL A 175 1.28 2.29 -12.02
N ALA A 176 2.42 2.47 -12.68
CA ALA A 176 3.67 2.83 -12.02
C ALA A 176 3.60 4.29 -11.56
N VAL A 177 3.96 4.56 -10.31
CA VAL A 177 3.88 5.89 -9.70
C VAL A 177 5.26 6.33 -9.21
N PRO A 178 5.78 7.48 -9.65
CA PRO A 178 7.02 8.01 -9.11
C PRO A 178 6.94 8.27 -7.60
N ASP A 179 8.03 8.03 -6.87
CA ASP A 179 8.07 8.24 -5.43
C ASP A 179 7.77 9.72 -5.08
N ALA A 180 8.32 10.66 -5.86
CA ALA A 180 8.06 12.09 -5.71
C ALA A 180 6.58 12.46 -5.88
N ALA A 181 5.87 11.77 -6.78
CA ALA A 181 4.45 11.99 -7.00
C ALA A 181 3.59 11.47 -5.83
N SER A 182 3.98 10.34 -5.26
CA SER A 182 3.36 9.80 -4.03
C SER A 182 3.50 10.79 -2.87
N ILE A 183 4.67 11.39 -2.69
CA ILE A 183 4.92 12.39 -1.63
C ILE A 183 4.11 13.67 -1.89
N ALA A 184 4.13 14.19 -3.12
CA ALA A 184 3.37 15.38 -3.49
C ALA A 184 1.87 15.19 -3.23
N ALA A 185 1.30 14.06 -3.68
CA ALA A 185 -0.12 13.75 -3.50
C ALA A 185 -0.49 13.60 -2.02
N ALA A 186 0.36 12.96 -1.21
CA ALA A 186 0.10 12.83 0.22
C ALA A 186 0.09 14.20 0.92
N ARG A 187 1.06 15.07 0.62
CA ARG A 187 1.12 16.44 1.17
C ARG A 187 -0.06 17.28 0.73
N HIS A 188 -0.39 17.24 -0.56
CA HIS A 188 -1.52 17.95 -1.16
C HIS A 188 -2.85 17.59 -0.49
N VAL A 189 -3.14 16.29 -0.41
CA VAL A 189 -4.38 15.79 0.20
C VAL A 189 -4.40 16.05 1.71
N SER A 190 -3.24 16.02 2.37
CA SER A 190 -3.16 16.37 3.79
C SER A 190 -3.59 17.81 4.06
N ALA A 191 -3.22 18.74 3.16
CA ALA A 191 -3.65 20.13 3.25
C ALA A 191 -5.16 20.28 3.04
N VAL A 192 -5.73 19.56 2.06
CA VAL A 192 -7.18 19.57 1.78
C VAL A 192 -7.99 18.96 2.93
N LEU A 193 -7.53 17.84 3.51
CA LEU A 193 -8.24 17.14 4.59
C LEU A 193 -8.03 17.77 5.98
N GLY A 194 -7.10 18.71 6.13
CA GLY A 194 -6.72 19.26 7.43
C GLY A 194 -6.06 18.25 8.38
N ARG A 195 -5.60 17.11 7.87
CA ARG A 195 -4.86 16.07 8.63
C ARG A 195 -3.86 15.35 7.76
N ARG A 196 -2.74 14.92 8.32
CA ARG A 196 -1.69 14.24 7.56
C ARG A 196 -2.08 12.80 7.20
N VAL A 197 -1.79 12.40 5.96
CA VAL A 197 -1.90 11.01 5.46
C VAL A 197 -0.53 10.48 5.01
N GLY A 198 -0.34 9.17 5.09
CA GLY A 198 0.90 8.52 4.66
C GLY A 198 1.13 8.57 3.14
N PRO A 199 2.39 8.41 2.68
CA PRO A 199 2.75 8.52 1.25
C PRO A 199 2.09 7.44 0.38
N SER A 200 1.81 6.25 0.90
CA SER A 200 1.08 5.19 0.18
C SER A 200 -0.36 5.58 -0.16
N THR A 201 -0.97 6.43 0.68
CA THR A 201 -2.24 7.11 0.38
C THR A 201 -2.07 8.10 -0.77
N GLY A 202 -0.93 8.81 -0.81
CA GLY A 202 -0.58 9.66 -1.94
C GLY A 202 -0.46 8.87 -3.26
N THR A 203 0.19 7.70 -3.23
CA THR A 203 0.30 6.80 -4.40
C THR A 203 -1.09 6.39 -4.92
N ASN A 204 -1.96 5.99 -4.00
CA ASN A 204 -3.37 5.66 -4.26
C ASN A 204 -4.11 6.80 -4.96
N LEU A 205 -4.02 8.01 -4.40
CA LEU A 205 -4.73 9.18 -4.90
C LEU A 205 -4.16 9.68 -6.23
N TRP A 206 -2.85 9.61 -6.42
CA TRP A 206 -2.22 9.92 -7.70
C TRP A 206 -2.82 9.07 -8.84
N GLY A 207 -2.90 7.75 -8.65
CA GLY A 207 -3.54 6.87 -9.64
C GLY A 207 -5.04 7.11 -9.80
N ALA A 208 -5.75 7.39 -8.70
CA ALA A 208 -7.19 7.67 -8.74
C ALA A 208 -7.51 8.96 -9.52
N PHE A 209 -6.75 10.04 -9.30
CA PHE A 209 -6.91 11.29 -10.03
C PHE A 209 -6.59 11.15 -11.51
N GLY A 210 -5.55 10.38 -11.87
CA GLY A 210 -5.29 10.02 -13.26
C GLY A 210 -6.46 9.32 -13.95
N LEU A 211 -7.07 8.33 -13.28
CA LEU A 211 -8.25 7.64 -13.80
C LEU A 211 -9.49 8.55 -13.90
N LEU A 212 -9.69 9.43 -12.92
CA LEU A 212 -10.77 10.42 -12.96
C LEU A 212 -10.61 11.37 -14.14
N ALA A 213 -9.40 11.88 -14.38
CA ALA A 213 -9.12 12.73 -15.54
C ALA A 213 -9.38 12.02 -16.87
N GLU A 214 -9.03 10.73 -16.99
CA GLU A 214 -9.35 9.92 -18.16
C GLU A 214 -10.87 9.76 -18.34
N MET A 215 -11.61 9.50 -17.26
CA MET A 215 -13.07 9.40 -17.28
C MET A 215 -13.72 10.71 -17.75
N VAL A 216 -13.27 11.85 -17.19
CA VAL A 216 -13.74 13.19 -17.60
C VAL A 216 -13.46 13.44 -19.08
N LYS A 217 -12.25 13.15 -19.55
CA LYS A 217 -11.87 13.27 -20.97
C LYS A 217 -12.75 12.42 -21.90
N GLN A 218 -13.22 11.27 -21.42
CA GLN A 218 -14.12 10.37 -22.16
C GLN A 218 -15.60 10.74 -22.02
N GLY A 219 -15.95 11.79 -21.27
CA GLY A 219 -17.35 12.15 -20.97
C GLY A 219 -18.06 11.12 -20.09
N ARG A 220 -17.32 10.33 -19.30
CA ARG A 220 -17.86 9.29 -18.44
C ARG A 220 -18.06 9.79 -17.02
N SER A 221 -19.19 9.42 -16.42
CA SER A 221 -19.48 9.63 -15.00
C SER A 221 -19.41 8.31 -14.24
N GLY A 222 -19.08 8.37 -12.95
CA GLY A 222 -18.98 7.20 -12.08
C GLY A 222 -18.19 7.53 -10.82
N SER A 223 -18.12 6.59 -9.89
CA SER A 223 -17.30 6.73 -8.69
C SER A 223 -15.97 5.99 -8.84
N VAL A 224 -14.91 6.57 -8.27
CA VAL A 224 -13.61 5.94 -8.07
C VAL A 224 -13.38 5.84 -6.57
N VAL A 225 -13.13 4.65 -6.06
CA VAL A 225 -12.86 4.40 -4.64
C VAL A 225 -11.38 4.15 -4.45
N THR A 226 -10.83 4.68 -3.37
CA THR A 226 -9.48 4.35 -2.92
C THR A 226 -9.40 4.32 -1.39
N LEU A 227 -8.24 3.97 -0.86
CA LEU A 227 -8.02 3.79 0.57
C LEU A 227 -6.99 4.80 1.09
N LEU A 228 -7.30 5.41 2.25
CA LEU A 228 -6.32 6.12 3.05
C LEU A 228 -5.72 5.11 4.03
N ALA A 229 -4.43 4.81 3.89
CA ALA A 229 -3.79 3.68 4.57
C ALA A 229 -3.46 3.99 6.04
N ASP A 230 -2.51 4.89 6.29
CA ASP A 230 -2.11 5.27 7.65
C ASP A 230 -1.89 6.78 7.83
N SER A 231 -1.70 7.20 9.08
CA SER A 231 -1.50 8.61 9.42
C SER A 231 -0.15 9.11 8.92
N GLY A 232 -0.16 10.32 8.36
CA GLY A 232 1.04 11.00 7.91
C GLY A 232 1.96 11.45 9.04
N ASP A 233 1.47 11.47 10.29
CA ASP A 233 2.25 11.91 11.47
C ASP A 233 3.47 11.01 11.74
N ARG A 234 3.40 9.74 11.32
CA ARG A 234 4.52 8.78 11.40
C ARG A 234 5.73 9.19 10.56
N TYR A 235 5.52 10.11 9.63
CA TYR A 235 6.47 10.50 8.59
C TYR A 235 6.86 11.97 8.67
N ALA A 236 6.69 12.60 9.84
CA ALA A 236 7.06 13.98 10.08
C ALA A 236 8.53 14.25 9.71
N ASP A 237 9.42 13.33 10.08
CA ASP A 237 10.87 13.45 9.86
C ASP A 237 11.34 12.87 8.51
N THR A 238 10.42 12.38 7.67
CA THR A 238 10.74 11.80 6.35
C THR A 238 9.98 12.49 5.23
N TYR A 239 8.87 11.93 4.74
CA TYR A 239 8.15 12.43 3.57
C TYR A 239 7.58 13.85 3.76
N PHE A 240 7.39 14.29 5.00
CA PHE A 240 6.97 15.65 5.33
C PHE A 240 8.13 16.60 5.69
N SER A 241 9.38 16.13 5.68
CA SER A 241 10.59 16.93 5.84
C SER A 241 11.21 17.25 4.48
N ASP A 242 11.30 18.54 4.12
CA ASP A 242 11.91 18.96 2.85
C ASP A 242 13.40 18.65 2.78
N GLU A 243 14.10 18.73 3.92
CA GLU A 243 15.50 18.34 4.02
C GLU A 243 15.69 16.86 3.69
N TRP A 244 14.85 15.99 4.28
CA TRP A 244 14.91 14.56 4.00
C TRP A 244 14.59 14.26 2.53
N VAL A 245 13.52 14.86 1.98
CA VAL A 245 13.10 14.66 0.59
C VAL A 245 14.23 15.06 -0.38
N SER A 246 14.85 16.22 -0.16
CA SER A 246 15.99 16.69 -0.95
C SER A 246 17.22 15.76 -0.81
N ALA A 247 17.53 15.31 0.41
CA ALA A 247 18.62 14.37 0.67
C ALA A 247 18.42 13.00 0.00
N GLN A 248 17.17 12.60 -0.25
CA GLN A 248 16.83 11.40 -1.02
C GLN A 248 16.87 11.62 -2.55
N GLY A 249 17.21 12.83 -3.02
CA GLY A 249 17.22 13.19 -4.44
C GLY A 249 15.83 13.21 -5.07
N LEU A 250 14.80 13.49 -4.28
CA LEU A 250 13.41 13.55 -4.73
C LEU A 250 12.97 15.00 -4.91
N ASP A 251 12.22 15.28 -5.98
CA ASP A 251 11.62 16.59 -6.23
C ASP A 251 10.10 16.48 -6.45
N PRO A 252 9.27 16.80 -5.44
CA PRO A 252 7.81 16.75 -5.57
C PRO A 252 7.22 17.97 -6.28
N ALA A 253 7.99 18.99 -6.69
CA ALA A 253 7.45 20.24 -7.21
C ALA A 253 6.67 20.07 -8.53
N GLY A 254 7.20 19.28 -9.47
CA GLY A 254 6.51 18.97 -10.72
C GLY A 254 5.17 18.25 -10.49
N PRO A 255 5.16 17.12 -9.76
CA PRO A 255 3.92 16.45 -9.38
C PRO A 255 2.94 17.33 -8.59
N ALA A 256 3.43 18.21 -7.71
CA ALA A 256 2.58 19.15 -6.98
C ALA A 256 1.88 20.14 -7.93
N ALA A 257 2.58 20.65 -8.95
CA ALA A 257 1.98 21.50 -9.96
C ALA A 257 0.90 20.77 -10.79
N ALA A 258 1.11 19.50 -11.11
CA ALA A 258 0.13 18.67 -11.80
C ALA A 258 -1.17 18.47 -10.97
N LEU A 259 -1.04 18.30 -9.65
CA LEU A 259 -2.19 18.19 -8.74
C LEU A 259 -3.01 19.48 -8.70
N VAL A 260 -2.35 20.63 -8.63
CA VAL A 260 -3.03 21.94 -8.69
C VAL A 260 -3.75 22.13 -10.02
N GLU A 261 -3.14 21.72 -11.14
CA GLU A 261 -3.79 21.80 -12.45
C GLU A 261 -4.98 20.85 -12.56
N PHE A 262 -4.89 19.65 -11.97
CA PHE A 262 -5.99 18.70 -11.90
C PHE A 262 -7.18 19.26 -11.14
N GLU A 263 -6.97 19.86 -9.96
CA GLU A 263 -8.07 20.47 -9.19
C GLU A 263 -8.79 21.56 -9.98
N ARG A 264 -8.04 22.36 -10.74
CA ARG A 264 -8.58 23.45 -11.54
C ARG A 264 -9.34 22.99 -12.78
N SER A 265 -8.87 21.93 -13.43
CA SER A 265 -9.25 21.63 -14.82
C SER A 265 -9.68 20.19 -15.08
N CYS A 266 -9.54 19.30 -14.11
CA CYS A 266 -9.68 17.84 -14.24
C CYS A 266 -8.77 17.24 -15.34
N ARG A 267 -7.69 17.94 -15.73
CA ARG A 267 -6.68 17.41 -16.65
C ARG A 267 -5.53 16.77 -15.87
N TRP A 268 -4.93 15.75 -16.48
CA TRP A 268 -3.77 15.04 -15.94
C TRP A 268 -2.69 15.00 -17.00
N THR A 269 -1.53 15.56 -16.70
CA THR A 269 -0.37 15.68 -17.60
C THR A 269 0.88 15.28 -16.86
#